data_AF-A0A166K834-F1
#
_entry.id   AF-A0A166K834-F1
#
_cell.length_a   1.000
_cell.length_b   1.000
_cell.length_c   1.000
_cell.angle_alpha   90.00
_cell.angle_beta   90.00
_cell.angle_gamma   90.00
#
_symmetry.space_group_name_H-M   'P 1'
#
loop_
_entity.id
_entity.type
_entity.pdbx_description
1 polymer ?
#
loop_
_entity_poly.entity_id
_entity_poly.type
_entity_poly.pdbx_seq_one_letter_code
_entity_poly.pdbx_strand_id
1 'polypeptide(L)'
;MSEIKPIPNDYVTVKGFYGVINQGTNYAIVNIHTGETLAHNISSFLDCVKTIDYLLESVQPPPPPEQKIKNFDVKPDVQRLIEKYAPETVRVDKSVNFLSQSSYKCYDALGNVLGRVRGSTSNRYWQYGGLDSEKCT
;
A
#
# COMPACT_ATOMS: atom_id res chain seq x y z
N MET A 1 -30.57 -20.86 -15.61
CA MET A 1 -29.11 -20.79 -15.85
C MET A 1 -28.88 -19.54 -16.68
N SER A 2 -28.11 -18.60 -16.16
CA SER A 2 -28.02 -17.22 -16.67
C SER A 2 -27.42 -17.19 -18.08
N GLU A 3 -28.23 -16.80 -19.06
CA GLU A 3 -27.78 -16.48 -20.41
C GLU A 3 -26.99 -15.17 -20.37
N ILE A 4 -25.66 -15.28 -20.34
CA ILE A 4 -24.78 -14.12 -20.59
C ILE A 4 -24.90 -13.82 -22.07
N LYS A 5 -25.78 -12.87 -22.42
CA LYS A 5 -25.91 -12.40 -23.80
C LYS A 5 -24.62 -11.66 -24.18
N PRO A 6 -23.96 -12.01 -25.29
CA PRO A 6 -22.81 -11.26 -25.77
C PRO A 6 -23.23 -9.82 -26.05
N ILE A 7 -22.46 -8.87 -25.52
CA ILE A 7 -22.70 -7.45 -25.73
C ILE A 7 -22.48 -7.18 -27.23
N PRO A 8 -23.48 -6.70 -27.99
CA PRO A 8 -23.30 -6.30 -29.38
C PRO A 8 -22.25 -5.18 -29.44
N ASN A 9 -21.45 -5.16 -30.51
CA ASN A 9 -20.27 -4.33 -30.79
C ASN A 9 -20.40 -2.79 -30.62
N ASP A 10 -21.43 -2.26 -29.97
CA ASP A 10 -21.78 -0.84 -29.90
C ASP A 10 -21.49 -0.23 -28.53
N TYR A 11 -20.30 -0.48 -27.97
CA TYR A 11 -19.82 0.21 -26.77
C TYR A 11 -18.73 1.24 -27.11
N VAL A 12 -18.77 2.38 -26.44
CA VAL A 12 -17.70 3.38 -26.51
C VAL A 12 -16.75 3.12 -25.34
N THR A 13 -15.50 2.77 -25.64
CA THR A 13 -14.47 2.65 -24.59
C THR A 13 -14.10 4.03 -24.09
N VAL A 14 -14.23 4.26 -22.80
CA VAL A 14 -13.98 5.58 -22.20
C VAL A 14 -12.61 5.61 -21.54
N LYS A 15 -12.34 4.67 -20.61
CA LYS A 15 -11.11 4.66 -19.82
C LYS A 15 -10.82 3.27 -19.28
N GLY A 16 -9.60 2.78 -19.50
CA GLY A 16 -9.17 1.44 -19.06
C GLY A 16 -10.06 0.35 -19.66
N PHE A 17 -10.61 -0.51 -18.78
CA PHE A 17 -11.49 -1.62 -19.14
C PHE A 17 -12.98 -1.29 -18.99
N TYR A 18 -13.33 0.00 -19.00
CA TYR A 18 -14.71 0.45 -18.88
C TYR A 18 -15.22 1.04 -20.19
N GLY A 19 -16.34 0.49 -20.65
CA GLY A 19 -17.09 0.93 -21.81
C GLY A 19 -18.45 1.47 -21.43
N VAL A 20 -19.01 2.33 -22.28
CA VAL A 20 -20.38 2.84 -22.14
C VAL A 20 -21.21 2.36 -23.32
N ILE A 21 -22.39 1.81 -23.03
CA ILE A 21 -23.36 1.35 -24.02
C ILE A 21 -24.53 2.31 -24.02
N ASN A 22 -25.00 2.66 -25.21
CA ASN A 22 -26.26 3.38 -25.38
C ASN A 22 -27.42 2.38 -25.53
N GLN A 23 -28.39 2.42 -24.62
CA GLN A 23 -29.58 1.56 -24.63
C GLN A 23 -30.80 2.22 -25.29
N GLY A 24 -30.59 3.34 -25.99
CA GLY A 24 -31.63 4.13 -26.66
C GLY A 24 -32.12 5.30 -25.81
N THR A 25 -32.65 5.04 -24.63
CA THR A 25 -33.17 6.08 -23.72
C THR A 25 -32.20 6.46 -22.61
N ASN A 26 -31.24 5.59 -22.31
CA ASN A 26 -30.29 5.74 -21.22
C ASN A 26 -29.01 4.99 -21.53
N TYR A 27 -27.98 5.24 -20.73
CA TYR A 27 -26.66 4.67 -20.85
C TYR A 27 -26.41 3.64 -19.75
N ALA A 28 -25.51 2.70 -20.06
CA ALA A 28 -24.99 1.71 -19.12
C ALA A 28 -23.47 1.69 -19.19
N ILE A 29 -22.82 1.52 -18.04
CA ILE A 29 -21.38 1.31 -17.93
C ILE A 29 -21.16 -0.19 -17.82
N VAL A 30 -20.26 -0.71 -18.64
CA VAL A 30 -19.86 -2.12 -18.66
C VAL A 30 -18.36 -2.26 -18.49
N ASN A 31 -17.95 -3.36 -17.86
CA ASN A 31 -16.59 -3.82 -17.92
C ASN A 31 -16.41 -4.65 -19.21
N ILE A 32 -15.55 -4.19 -20.11
CA ILE A 32 -15.37 -4.82 -21.43
C ILE A 32 -14.70 -6.20 -21.35
N HIS A 33 -13.95 -6.48 -20.28
CA HIS A 33 -13.28 -7.78 -20.10
C HIS A 33 -14.20 -8.83 -19.50
N THR A 34 -15.00 -8.46 -18.50
CA THR A 34 -15.89 -9.40 -17.81
C THR A 34 -17.29 -9.43 -18.44
N GLY A 35 -17.64 -8.44 -19.26
CA GLY A 35 -18.98 -8.28 -19.81
C GLY A 35 -20.02 -7.86 -18.76
N GLU A 36 -19.57 -7.45 -17.56
CA GLU A 36 -20.45 -7.11 -16.44
C GLU A 36 -20.95 -5.66 -16.55
N THR A 37 -22.23 -5.45 -16.30
CA THR A 37 -22.83 -4.11 -16.20
C THR A 37 -22.62 -3.57 -14.79
N LEU A 38 -21.84 -2.50 -14.67
CA LEU A 38 -21.48 -1.88 -13.40
C LEU A 38 -22.51 -0.82 -12.97
N ALA A 39 -23.11 -0.14 -13.94
CA ALA A 39 -24.17 0.83 -13.71
C ALA A 39 -25.08 0.91 -14.93
N HIS A 40 -26.35 1.20 -14.73
CA HIS A 40 -27.34 1.32 -15.79
C HIS A 40 -28.35 2.43 -15.45
N ASN A 41 -29.21 2.77 -16.41
CA ASN A 41 -30.20 3.84 -16.27
C ASN A 41 -29.58 5.23 -16.02
N ILE A 42 -28.43 5.50 -16.65
CA ILE A 42 -27.77 6.80 -16.56
C ILE A 42 -28.30 7.68 -17.69
N SER A 43 -28.78 8.87 -17.37
CA SER A 43 -29.45 9.78 -18.33
C SER A 43 -28.48 10.43 -19.32
N SER A 44 -27.19 10.49 -19.03
CA SER A 44 -26.19 11.19 -19.83
C SER A 44 -24.89 10.40 -19.96
N PHE A 45 -24.29 10.45 -21.15
CA PHE A 45 -22.95 9.92 -21.37
C PHE A 45 -21.92 10.60 -20.46
N LEU A 46 -22.04 11.91 -20.21
CA LEU A 46 -21.11 12.64 -19.35
C LEU A 46 -21.15 12.14 -17.90
N ASP A 47 -22.34 11.78 -17.41
CA ASP A 47 -22.49 11.20 -16.08
C ASP A 47 -21.86 9.81 -16.01
N CYS A 48 -21.90 9.04 -17.11
CA CYS A 48 -21.18 7.77 -17.20
C CYS A 48 -19.67 7.96 -17.04
N VAL A 49 -19.09 8.95 -17.73
CA VAL A 49 -17.65 9.27 -17.62
C VAL A 49 -17.28 9.62 -16.19
N LYS A 50 -18.06 10.49 -15.53
CA LYS A 50 -17.82 10.86 -14.11
C LYS A 50 -17.91 9.67 -13.17
N THR A 51 -18.86 8.77 -13.38
CA THR A 51 -18.96 7.54 -12.58
C THR A 51 -17.76 6.63 -12.80
N ILE A 52 -17.27 6.51 -14.04
CA ILE A 52 -16.04 5.74 -14.33
C ILE A 52 -14.83 6.38 -13.64
N ASP A 53 -14.69 7.70 -13.67
CA ASP A 53 -13.61 8.39 -12.95
C ASP A 53 -13.70 8.17 -11.45
N TYR A 54 -14.90 8.23 -10.86
CA TYR A 54 -15.10 7.90 -9.44
C TYR A 54 -14.77 6.43 -9.12
N LEU A 55 -15.15 5.48 -9.97
CA LEU A 55 -14.81 4.06 -9.80
C LEU A 55 -13.30 3.82 -9.88
N LEU A 56 -12.58 4.58 -10.70
CA LEU A 56 -11.13 4.52 -10.81
C LEU A 56 -10.43 5.23 -9.64
N GLU A 57 -10.96 6.36 -9.17
CA GLU A 57 -10.42 7.12 -8.04
C GLU A 57 -10.72 6.46 -6.69
N SER A 58 -11.83 5.72 -6.57
CA SER A 58 -12.18 4.93 -5.38
C SER A 58 -11.31 3.68 -5.21
N VAL A 59 -10.45 3.36 -6.19
CA VAL A 59 -9.24 2.56 -5.96
C VAL A 59 -8.17 3.45 -5.31
N GLN A 60 -8.53 4.10 -4.20
CA GLN A 60 -7.50 4.52 -3.26
C GLN A 60 -6.90 3.24 -2.67
N PRO A 61 -5.56 3.11 -2.62
CA PRO A 61 -4.97 2.02 -1.86
C PRO A 61 -5.57 2.05 -0.46
N PRO A 62 -5.91 0.89 0.14
CA PRO A 62 -6.47 0.87 1.48
C PRO A 62 -5.59 1.74 2.38
N PRO A 63 -6.18 2.54 3.28
CA PRO A 63 -5.38 3.25 4.27
C PRO A 63 -4.45 2.23 4.93
N PRO A 64 -3.15 2.56 5.12
CA PRO A 64 -2.21 1.64 5.73
C PRO A 64 -2.86 1.03 6.98
N PRO A 65 -2.86 -0.30 7.14
CA PRO A 65 -3.50 -0.93 8.28
C PRO A 65 -3.01 -0.22 9.54
N GLU A 66 -3.92 0.15 10.43
CA GLU A 66 -3.62 0.73 11.74
C GLU A 66 -2.52 -0.13 12.39
N GLN A 67 -1.29 0.37 12.32
CA GLN A 67 -0.17 -0.30 12.93
C GLN A 67 -0.43 -0.19 14.42
N LYS A 68 -0.82 -1.30 15.07
CA LYS A 68 -0.75 -1.41 16.53
C LYS A 68 0.65 -0.93 16.91
N ILE A 69 0.72 0.27 17.48
CA ILE A 69 1.98 0.93 17.82
C ILE A 69 2.65 0.03 18.85
N LYS A 70 3.60 -0.80 18.39
CA LYS A 70 4.38 -1.67 19.25
C LYS A 70 5.33 -0.76 20.01
N ASN A 71 5.03 -0.44 21.26
CA ASN A 71 5.91 0.38 22.07
C ASN A 71 7.06 -0.48 22.60
N PHE A 72 8.27 -0.29 22.06
CA PHE A 72 9.46 -1.05 22.45
C PHE A 72 10.21 -0.44 23.65
N ASP A 73 9.62 0.52 24.36
CA ASP A 73 10.27 1.30 25.43
C ASP A 73 11.60 1.95 24.97
N VAL A 74 11.63 2.35 23.70
CA VAL A 74 12.74 3.06 23.08
C VAL A 74 12.44 4.54 22.99
N LYS A 75 13.47 5.35 22.74
CA LYS A 75 13.26 6.78 22.52
C LYS A 75 12.35 7.01 21.29
N PRO A 76 11.54 8.09 21.27
CA PRO A 76 10.53 8.33 20.22
C PRO A 76 11.12 8.40 18.80
N ASP A 77 12.34 8.89 18.66
CA ASP A 77 13.09 8.95 17.40
C ASP A 77 13.47 7.57 16.87
N VAL A 78 13.85 6.63 17.76
CA VAL A 78 14.12 5.23 17.39
C VAL A 78 12.81 4.53 17.01
N GLN A 79 11.75 4.73 17.79
CA GLN A 79 10.43 4.18 17.51
C GLN A 79 9.97 4.56 16.09
N ARG A 80 10.05 5.84 15.73
CA ARG A 80 9.70 6.34 14.38
C ARG A 80 10.54 5.72 13.27
N LEU A 81 11.82 5.47 13.51
CA LEU A 81 12.69 4.83 12.51
C LEU A 81 12.33 3.35 12.31
N ILE A 82 12.00 2.64 13.38
CA ILE A 82 11.56 1.24 13.32
C ILE A 82 10.23 1.16 12.56
N GLU A 83 9.26 2.00 12.89
CA GLU A 83 7.95 2.04 12.21
C GLU A 83 8.09 2.34 10.71
N LYS A 84 9.01 3.25 10.36
CA LYS A 84 9.23 3.66 8.98
C LYS A 84 9.94 2.60 8.12
N TYR A 85 10.94 1.92 8.68
CA TYR A 85 11.85 1.08 7.89
C TYR A 85 11.76 -0.42 8.20
N ALA A 86 11.16 -0.83 9.32
CA ALA A 86 10.97 -2.22 9.71
C ALA A 86 9.73 -2.42 10.61
N PRO A 87 8.52 -2.17 10.09
CA PRO A 87 7.26 -2.29 10.84
C PRO A 87 7.00 -3.73 11.36
N GLU A 88 7.60 -4.73 10.72
CA GLU A 88 7.56 -6.13 11.12
C GLU A 88 8.43 -6.46 12.35
N THR A 89 9.17 -5.49 12.90
CA THR A 89 9.96 -5.66 14.12
C THR A 89 9.08 -6.15 15.27
N VAL A 90 9.53 -7.19 15.98
CA VAL A 90 8.87 -7.74 17.17
C VAL A 90 9.74 -7.58 18.42
N ARG A 91 11.06 -7.51 18.26
CA ARG A 91 12.01 -7.33 19.37
C ARG A 91 13.08 -6.32 19.00
N VAL A 92 13.48 -5.52 19.98
CA VAL A 92 14.57 -4.54 19.84
C VAL A 92 15.58 -4.72 20.95
N ASP A 93 16.84 -4.97 20.61
CA ASP A 93 17.93 -5.04 21.58
C ASP A 93 18.71 -3.72 21.58
N LYS A 94 18.80 -3.08 22.74
CA LYS A 94 19.62 -1.88 22.94
C LYS A 94 21.02 -2.28 23.38
N SER A 95 22.02 -1.77 22.66
CA SER A 95 23.43 -1.83 23.03
C SER A 95 23.99 -0.43 23.14
N VAL A 96 24.89 -0.19 24.10
CA VAL A 96 25.56 1.10 24.28
C VAL A 96 27.05 0.82 24.31
N ASN A 97 27.81 1.44 23.41
CA ASN A 97 29.27 1.32 23.40
C ASN A 97 29.89 2.27 24.44
N PHE A 98 31.16 2.03 24.79
CA PHE A 98 31.94 2.88 25.71
C PHE A 98 31.95 4.37 25.33
N LEU A 99 31.79 4.69 24.04
CA LEU A 99 31.67 6.06 23.51
C LEU A 99 30.24 6.65 23.65
N SER A 100 29.40 6.08 24.51
CA SER A 100 27.98 6.46 24.72
C SER A 100 27.10 6.41 23.46
N GLN A 101 27.55 5.73 22.41
CA GLN A 101 26.76 5.52 21.20
C GLN A 101 25.78 4.37 21.43
N SER A 102 24.48 4.67 21.35
CA SER A 102 23.41 3.68 21.44
C SER A 102 23.11 3.06 20.07
N SER A 103 23.11 1.75 19.96
CA SER A 103 22.65 1.01 18.79
C SER A 103 21.50 0.08 19.16
N TYR A 104 20.45 0.09 18.34
CA TYR A 104 19.23 -0.71 18.55
C TYR A 104 19.13 -1.73 17.43
N LYS A 105 19.26 -3.02 17.72
CA LYS A 105 19.09 -4.10 16.74
C LYS A 105 17.63 -4.54 16.71
N CYS A 106 17.04 -4.60 15.54
CA CYS A 106 15.62 -4.91 15.34
C CYS A 106 15.48 -6.30 14.73
N TYR A 107 14.61 -7.13 15.32
CA TYR A 107 14.39 -8.52 14.91
C TYR A 107 12.93 -8.75 14.51
N ASP A 108 12.73 -9.64 13.54
CA ASP A 108 11.40 -10.15 13.19
C ASP A 108 10.91 -11.23 14.18
N ALA A 109 9.72 -11.77 13.93
CA ALA A 109 9.14 -12.85 14.73
C ALA A 109 9.93 -14.18 14.67
N LEU A 110 10.73 -14.38 13.62
CA LEU A 110 11.55 -15.57 13.39
C LEU A 110 12.95 -15.45 14.00
N GLY A 111 13.31 -14.27 14.51
CA GLY A 111 14.63 -13.96 15.07
C GLY A 111 15.64 -13.44 14.06
N ASN A 112 15.25 -13.16 12.81
CA ASN A 112 16.12 -12.56 11.80
C ASN A 112 16.33 -11.07 12.07
N VAL A 113 17.54 -10.58 11.79
CA VAL A 113 17.87 -9.15 11.93
C VAL A 113 17.36 -8.39 10.71
N LEU A 114 16.36 -7.55 10.91
CA LEU A 114 15.81 -6.66 9.88
C LEU A 114 16.74 -5.47 9.61
N GLY A 115 17.34 -4.98 10.69
CA GLY A 115 18.24 -3.83 10.63
C GLY A 115 18.61 -3.31 12.01
N ARG A 116 19.30 -2.17 12.01
CA ARG A 116 19.83 -1.54 13.21
C ARG A 116 19.64 -0.04 13.15
N VAL A 117 19.16 0.57 14.23
CA VAL A 117 19.20 2.03 14.39
C VAL A 117 20.53 2.40 15.04
N ARG A 118 21.26 3.32 14.41
CA ARG A 118 22.57 3.81 14.85
C ARG A 118 22.62 5.32 14.82
N GLY A 119 23.66 5.88 15.43
CA GLY A 119 23.91 7.33 15.48
C GLY A 119 23.72 7.94 16.86
N SER A 120 24.05 9.22 16.96
CA SER A 120 23.84 10.04 18.16
C SER A 120 22.36 10.39 18.31
N THR A 121 21.93 10.81 19.50
CA THR A 121 20.52 11.17 19.80
C THR A 121 19.91 12.18 18.81
N SER A 122 20.71 13.02 18.15
CA SER A 122 20.25 14.02 17.18
C SER A 122 20.43 13.62 15.72
N ASN A 123 21.15 12.53 15.43
CA ASN A 123 21.45 12.09 14.07
C ASN A 123 21.35 10.57 13.96
N ARG A 124 20.17 10.04 14.33
CA ARG A 124 19.88 8.61 14.24
C ARG A 124 19.44 8.26 12.82
N TYR A 125 19.95 7.14 12.32
CA TYR A 125 19.63 6.62 11.00
C TYR A 125 19.39 5.10 11.06
N TRP A 126 18.63 4.62 10.09
CA TRP A 126 18.39 3.19 9.89
C TRP A 126 19.49 2.57 9.02
N GLN A 127 20.00 1.42 9.45
CA GLN A 127 20.95 0.59 8.71
C GLN A 127 20.29 -0.77 8.44
N TYR A 128 20.02 -1.08 7.18
CA TYR A 128 19.45 -2.37 6.77
C TYR A 128 20.40 -3.54 7.08
N GLY A 129 19.85 -4.66 7.55
CA GLY A 129 20.61 -5.87 7.91
C GLY A 129 21.06 -6.63 6.66
N GLY A 130 22.33 -7.02 6.59
CA GLY A 130 22.91 -7.76 5.46
C GLY A 130 24.39 -7.50 5.15
N LEU A 131 25.10 -6.72 5.96
CA LEU A 131 26.56 -6.71 5.97
C LEU A 131 27.01 -6.77 7.42
N ASP A 132 27.39 -7.98 7.85
CA ASP A 132 28.46 -8.09 8.82
C ASP A 132 29.69 -7.44 8.20
N SER A 133 29.86 -6.13 8.45
CA SER A 133 31.19 -5.56 8.56
C SER A 133 31.80 -5.98 9.90
N GLU A 134 31.81 -7.30 10.16
CA GLU A 134 32.88 -7.90 10.92
C GLU A 134 34.02 -8.14 9.93
N LYS A 135 35.14 -7.45 10.19
CA LYS A 135 36.46 -7.62 9.60
C LYS A 135 36.64 -7.03 8.19
N CYS A 136 37.28 -5.87 8.16
CA CYS A 136 38.46 -5.67 7.32
C CYS A 136 39.43 -4.73 8.05
N THR A 137 40.43 -5.36 8.68
CA THR A 137 41.73 -4.87 9.14
C THR A 137 41.78 -3.81 10.25
#